data_AF-A0A1I5VJ35-F1
#
_entry.id   AF-A0A1I5VJ35-F1
#
_cell.length_a   1.000
_cell.length_b   1.000
_cell.length_c   1.000
_cell.angle_alpha   90.00
_cell.angle_beta   90.00
_cell.angle_gamma   90.00
#
_symmetry.space_group_name_H-M   'P 1'
#
loop_
_entity.id
_entity.type
_entity.pdbx_description
1 polymer ?
#
loop_
_entity_poly.entity_id
_entity_poly.type
_entity_poly.pdbx_seq_one_letter_code
_entity_poly.pdbx_strand_id
1 'polypeptide(L)'
;MSMAHDPRGPSNIEPEVFEALWRLYRSGETDLLDGGVPTPRLARELGRTRKTVYGVLQRLEAQGVVTQVHGAAPENYRARLSWAPVALLNGGEER
;
A
#
# COMPACT_ATOMS: atom_id res chain seq x y z
N MET A 1 -8.09 -30.21 21.11
CA MET A 1 -7.04 -29.19 21.32
C MET A 1 -7.36 -28.01 20.42
N SER A 2 -7.85 -26.92 21.00
CA SER A 2 -8.19 -25.69 20.27
C SER A 2 -6.89 -24.93 19.99
N MET A 3 -6.54 -24.76 18.71
CA MET A 3 -5.43 -23.88 18.35
C MET A 3 -5.90 -22.44 18.56
N ALA A 4 -5.31 -21.78 19.56
CA ALA A 4 -5.42 -20.34 19.72
C ALA A 4 -5.00 -19.66 18.41
N HIS A 5 -5.89 -18.83 17.87
CA HIS A 5 -5.62 -17.99 16.71
C HIS A 5 -4.51 -17.00 17.09
N ASP A 6 -3.28 -17.21 16.60
CA ASP A 6 -2.24 -16.19 16.67
C ASP A 6 -2.68 -15.05 15.74
N PRO A 7 -2.99 -13.84 16.25
CA PRO A 7 -3.42 -12.73 15.42
C PRO A 7 -2.33 -12.29 14.41
N ARG A 8 -1.11 -12.81 14.54
CA ARG A 8 0.04 -12.58 13.64
C ARG A 8 0.26 -13.73 12.64
N GLY A 9 -0.66 -14.68 12.56
CA GLY A 9 -0.67 -15.72 11.52
C GLY A 9 -0.86 -15.13 10.11
N PRO A 10 -0.58 -15.92 9.05
CA PRO A 10 -0.64 -15.48 7.66
C PRO A 10 -2.03 -14.99 7.16
N SER A 11 -3.09 -15.05 7.99
CA SER A 11 -4.45 -14.65 7.62
C SER A 11 -4.74 -13.15 7.71
N ASN A 12 -3.96 -12.35 8.46
CA ASN A 12 -4.32 -10.94 8.74
C ASN A 12 -3.47 -9.91 7.99
N ILE A 13 -2.54 -10.33 7.14
CA ILE A 13 -1.60 -9.40 6.51
C ILE A 13 -2.22 -8.54 5.41
N GLU A 14 -3.29 -9.00 4.74
CA GLU A 14 -3.93 -8.20 3.68
C GLU A 14 -4.66 -6.97 4.23
N PRO A 15 -5.50 -7.10 5.28
CA PRO A 15 -6.05 -5.93 5.96
C PRO A 15 -4.97 -4.96 6.45
N GLU A 16 -3.91 -5.45 7.11
CA GLU A 16 -2.81 -4.60 7.60
C GLU A 16 -2.13 -3.81 6.49
N VAL A 17 -1.84 -4.45 5.35
CA VAL A 17 -1.23 -3.78 4.20
C VAL A 17 -2.16 -2.73 3.60
N PHE A 18 -3.45 -3.06 3.46
CA PHE A 18 -4.44 -2.12 2.93
C PHE A 18 -4.62 -0.91 3.85
N GLU A 19 -4.77 -1.13 5.16
CA GLU A 19 -4.94 -0.06 6.16
C GLU A 19 -3.72 0.86 6.23
N ALA A 20 -2.51 0.30 6.19
CA ALA A 20 -1.28 1.09 6.14
C ALA A 20 -1.20 1.93 4.87
N LEU A 21 -1.52 1.35 3.71
CA LEU A 21 -1.58 2.08 2.45
C LEU A 21 -2.60 3.21 2.51
N TRP A 22 -3.81 2.93 2.97
CA TRP A 22 -4.89 3.91 3.08
C TRP A 22 -4.49 5.10 3.94
N ARG A 23 -3.95 4.83 5.14
CA ARG A 23 -3.55 5.88 6.08
C ARG A 23 -2.43 6.76 5.51
N LEU A 24 -1.36 6.14 4.99
CA LEU A 24 -0.21 6.87 4.43
C LEU A 24 -0.61 7.69 3.19
N TYR A 25 -1.46 7.14 2.33
CA TYR A 25 -1.97 7.86 1.17
C TYR A 25 -2.80 9.08 1.60
N ARG A 26 -3.73 8.92 2.56
CA ARG A 26 -4.54 10.02 3.09
C ARG A 26 -3.76 11.10 3.81
N SER A 27 -2.62 10.76 4.43
CA SER A 27 -1.75 11.74 5.08
C SER A 27 -0.79 12.44 4.10
N GLY A 28 -0.83 12.11 2.81
CA GLY A 28 0.08 12.67 1.80
C GLY A 28 1.50 12.12 1.88
N GLU A 29 1.72 11.00 2.57
CA GLU A 29 3.00 10.28 2.55
C GLU A 29 3.17 9.47 1.27
N THR A 30 3.06 10.16 0.13
CA THR A 30 3.11 9.59 -1.21
C THR A 30 4.33 10.09 -1.99
N ASP A 31 4.60 9.43 -3.11
CA ASP A 31 5.48 9.94 -4.14
C ASP A 31 4.89 11.19 -4.81
N LEU A 32 5.76 11.96 -5.47
CA LEU A 32 5.37 13.14 -6.25
C LEU A 32 4.64 12.74 -7.54
N LEU A 33 4.04 13.72 -8.21
CA LEU A 33 3.37 13.60 -9.53
C LEU A 33 2.17 12.64 -9.50
N ASP A 34 1.27 12.83 -8.54
CA ASP A 34 0.12 11.95 -8.29
C ASP A 34 0.50 10.49 -8.02
N GLY A 35 1.76 10.28 -7.64
CA GLY A 35 2.25 9.02 -7.13
C GLY A 35 1.52 8.60 -5.85
N GLY A 36 1.70 7.34 -5.50
CA GLY A 36 1.14 6.73 -4.31
C GLY A 36 2.21 6.38 -3.29
N VAL A 37 1.93 5.41 -2.42
CA VAL A 37 2.87 4.96 -1.40
C VAL A 37 3.78 3.88 -1.98
N PRO A 38 5.11 4.03 -1.96
CA PRO A 38 6.03 3.05 -2.53
C PRO A 38 6.15 1.82 -1.61
N THR A 39 6.30 0.61 -2.19
CA THR A 39 6.40 -0.65 -1.42
C THR A 39 7.48 -0.61 -0.32
N PRO A 40 8.68 -0.02 -0.51
CA PRO A 40 9.66 0.13 0.56
C PRO A 40 9.14 0.90 1.79
N ARG A 41 8.29 1.91 1.61
CA ARG A 41 7.70 2.68 2.72
C ARG A 41 6.72 1.83 3.53
N LEU A 42 5.88 1.05 2.84
CA LEU A 42 4.92 0.12 3.45
C LEU A 42 5.63 -1.02 4.19
N ALA A 43 6.66 -1.60 3.58
CA ALA A 43 7.49 -2.62 4.20
C ALA A 43 8.13 -2.14 5.51
N ARG A 44 8.66 -0.90 5.51
CA ARG A 44 9.19 -0.26 6.72
C ARG A 44 8.11 -0.01 7.77
N GLU A 45 6.95 0.49 7.36
CA GLU A 45 5.81 0.76 8.26
C GLU A 45 5.35 -0.51 9.00
N LEU A 46 5.26 -1.63 8.28
CA LEU A 46 4.71 -2.88 8.79
C LEU A 46 5.76 -3.80 9.44
N GLY A 47 7.05 -3.43 9.38
CA GLY A 47 8.13 -4.32 9.81
C GLY A 47 8.19 -5.63 9.02
N ARG A 48 7.86 -5.59 7.72
CA ARG A 48 7.82 -6.76 6.82
C ARG A 48 8.80 -6.63 5.67
N THR A 49 9.07 -7.74 4.98
CA THR A 49 9.91 -7.70 3.77
C THR A 49 9.15 -7.05 2.61
N ARG A 50 9.89 -6.38 1.71
CA ARG A 50 9.32 -5.81 0.48
C ARG A 50 8.63 -6.88 -0.37
N LYS A 51 9.22 -8.08 -0.46
CA LYS A 51 8.65 -9.20 -1.22
C LYS A 51 7.28 -9.62 -0.68
N THR A 52 7.16 -9.73 0.64
CA THR A 52 5.89 -10.06 1.30
C THR A 52 4.83 -9.01 1.02
N VAL A 53 5.14 -7.73 1.25
CA VAL A 53 4.20 -6.63 1.04
C VAL A 53 3.81 -6.49 -0.42
N TYR A 54 4.77 -6.60 -1.34
CA TYR A 54 4.50 -6.57 -2.78
C TYR A 54 3.54 -7.69 -3.20
N GLY A 55 3.78 -8.92 -2.74
CA GLY A 55 2.90 -10.05 -3.06
C GLY A 55 1.47 -9.88 -2.50
N VAL A 56 1.30 -9.20 -1.37
CA VAL A 56 -0.02 -8.84 -0.84
C VAL A 56 -0.68 -7.76 -1.71
N LEU A 57 0.05 -6.70 -2.06
CA LEU A 57 -0.45 -5.62 -2.91
C LEU A 57 -0.90 -6.12 -4.28
N GLN A 58 -0.18 -7.07 -4.88
CA GLN A 58 -0.61 -7.70 -6.13
C GLN A 58 -1.94 -8.47 -6.00
N ARG A 59 -2.20 -9.11 -4.85
CA ARG A 59 -3.49 -9.79 -4.61
C ARG A 59 -4.62 -8.78 -4.38
N LEU A 60 -4.35 -7.72 -3.63
CA LEU A 60 -5.31 -6.61 -3.43
C LEU A 60 -5.63 -5.88 -4.74
N GLU A 61 -4.64 -5.75 -5.63
CA GLU A 61 -4.82 -5.19 -6.97
C GLU A 61 -5.68 -6.10 -7.85
N ALA A 62 -5.45 -7.41 -7.81
CA ALA A 62 -6.31 -8.37 -8.48
C ALA A 62 -7.76 -8.36 -7.96
N GLN A 63 -7.98 -7.94 -6.71
CA GLN A 63 -9.30 -7.70 -6.12
C GLN A 63 -9.89 -6.32 -6.46
N GLY A 64 -9.12 -5.43 -7.11
CA GLY A 64 -9.55 -4.11 -7.55
C GLY A 64 -9.63 -3.05 -6.45
N VAL A 65 -9.05 -3.28 -5.27
CA VAL A 65 -9.14 -2.33 -4.14
C VAL A 65 -7.94 -1.39 -4.04
N VAL A 66 -6.81 -1.75 -4.68
CA VAL A 66 -5.63 -0.90 -4.84
C VAL A 66 -5.16 -0.97 -6.30
N THR A 67 -4.34 -0.02 -6.72
CA THR A 67 -3.73 -0.04 -8.06
C THR A 67 -2.32 0.54 -8.04
N GLN A 68 -1.48 0.08 -8.97
CA GLN A 68 -0.18 0.70 -9.20
C GLN A 68 -0.34 2.05 -9.91
N VAL A 69 0.41 3.04 -9.43
CA VAL A 69 0.53 4.35 -10.05
C VAL A 69 2.00 4.73 -10.19
N HIS A 70 2.29 5.49 -11.23
CA HIS A 70 3.62 6.04 -11.46
C HIS A 70 3.74 7.38 -10.73
N GLY A 71 4.85 7.55 -10.02
CA GLY A 71 5.22 8.82 -9.40
C GLY A 71 6.71 9.07 -9.48
N ALA A 72 7.18 10.07 -8.74
CA ALA A 72 8.61 10.34 -8.59
C ALA A 72 9.02 10.35 -7.12
N ALA A 73 10.16 9.71 -6.84
CA ALA A 73 10.74 9.68 -5.50
C ALA A 73 11.09 11.12 -5.05
N PRO A 74 10.65 11.58 -3.87
CA PRO A 74 10.86 12.95 -3.43
C PRO A 74 12.34 13.27 -3.16
N GLU A 75 13.19 12.26 -2.94
CA GLU A 75 14.59 12.47 -2.58
C GLU A 75 15.50 12.74 -3.79
N ASN A 76 15.13 12.25 -4.96
CA ASN A 76 15.99 12.29 -6.15
C ASN A 76 15.25 12.45 -7.48
N TYR A 77 13.93 12.66 -7.43
CA TYR A 77 13.04 12.87 -8.58
C TYR A 77 13.06 11.75 -9.62
N ARG A 78 13.59 10.56 -9.27
CA ARG A 78 13.53 9.41 -10.17
C ARG A 78 12.14 8.82 -10.18
N ALA A 79 11.67 8.51 -11.38
CA ALA A 79 10.42 7.80 -11.58
C ALA A 79 10.44 6.45 -10.83
N ARG A 80 9.35 6.12 -10.13
CA ARG A 80 9.16 4.80 -9.51
C ARG A 80 7.68 4.41 -9.46
N LEU A 81 7.45 3.10 -9.34
CA LEU A 81 6.13 2.54 -9.09
C LEU A 81 5.76 2.68 -7.61
N SER A 82 4.50 2.96 -7.39
CA SER A 82 3.89 3.17 -6.08
C SER A 82 2.44 2.69 -6.10
N TRP A 83 1.76 2.72 -4.96
CA TRP A 83 0.43 2.12 -4.79
C TRP A 83 -0.58 3.14 -4.27
N ALA A 84 -1.82 3.08 -4.73
CA ALA A 84 -2.91 3.93 -4.29
C ALA A 84 -4.18 3.09 -4.01
N PRO A 85 -4.99 3.44 -3.00
CA PRO A 85 -6.33 2.88 -2.85
C PRO A 85 -7.24 3.40 -3.96
N VAL A 86 -7.90 2.50 -4.69
CA VAL A 86 -8.75 2.86 -5.84
C VAL A 86 -9.86 3.83 -5.43
N ALA A 87 -10.46 3.62 -4.25
CA ALA A 87 -11.53 4.48 -3.75
C ALA A 87 -11.11 5.94 -3.51
N LEU A 88 -9.81 6.19 -3.24
CA LEU A 88 -9.30 7.55 -3.01
C LEU A 88 -8.87 8.26 -4.30
N LEU A 89 -8.61 7.52 -5.38
CA LEU A 89 -8.36 8.10 -6.70
C LEU A 89 -9.68 8.64 -7.29
N ASN A 90 -10.74 7.84 -7.24
CA ASN A 90 -12.03 8.17 -7.84
C ASN A 90 -12.84 9.21 -7.03
N GLY A 91 -12.55 9.36 -5.73
CA GLY A 91 -13.18 10.37 -4.86
C GLY A 91 -12.59 11.77 -4.98
N GLY A 92 -11.63 11.98 -5.89
CA GLY A 92 -10.99 13.27 -6.14
C GLY A 92 -11.76 14.20 -7.09
N GLU A 93 -12.83 13.73 -7.75
CA GLU A 93 -13.67 14.55 -8.64
C GLU A 93 -14.69 15.45 -7.91
N GLU A 94 -14.86 15.30 -6.59
CA GLU A 94 -15.61 16.27 -5.78
C GLU A 94 -14.66 17.24 -5.07
N ARG A 95 -14.01 18.14 -5.82
CA ARG A 95 -13.38 19.36 -5.29
C ARG A 95 -13.50 20.53 -6.23
#